data_AF-A0A2E8G1K8-F1
#
_entry.id   AF-A0A2E8G1K8-F1
#
_cell.length_a   1.000
_cell.length_b   1.000
_cell.length_c   1.000
_cell.angle_alpha   90.00
_cell.angle_beta   90.00
_cell.angle_gamma   90.00
#
_symmetry.space_group_name_H-M   'P 1'
#
loop_
_entity.id
_entity.type
_entity.pdbx_description
1 polymer ?
#
loop_
_entity_poly.entity_id
_entity_poly.type
_entity_poly.pdbx_seq_one_letter_code
_entity_poly.pdbx_strand_id
1 'polypeptide(L)'
;MRRAERLFQIVQVIGASQWTTAQALAERLQVSERTIYRDVDHLSASGVPLYSQAGKGYALLEGYQLPPLMFSVEEWQALLTGLSMAQGWAGQRQAEALRAVQEKLAMAVPSHLRALASPVSAPALPERRMLGALLDPLQRAIRERSKVRVHYRDVQEQFSKRVIWPLGLYFWGHCWTLVGWCELRKAFRHFRVDRIVILQTLSDRYPHLPGHTLADYEAAMDARCTDPQSTVEEKTPS
;
A
#
# COMPACT_ATOMS: atom_id res chain seq x y z
N MET A 1 36.89 -9.62 7.29
CA MET A 1 35.60 -9.36 6.63
C MET A 1 35.15 -7.91 6.89
N ARG A 2 34.66 -7.19 5.87
CA ARG A 2 34.14 -5.82 6.03
C ARG A 2 32.80 -5.85 6.78
N ARG A 3 32.46 -4.79 7.53
CA ARG A 3 31.22 -4.75 8.33
C ARG A 3 29.96 -4.92 7.48
N ALA A 4 29.86 -4.19 6.36
CA ALA A 4 28.68 -4.26 5.49
C ALA A 4 28.44 -5.66 4.92
N GLU A 5 29.51 -6.35 4.51
CA GLU A 5 29.46 -7.73 4.04
C GLU A 5 28.99 -8.69 5.14
N ARG A 6 29.49 -8.52 6.37
CA ARG A 6 29.05 -9.31 7.52
C ARG A 6 27.57 -9.09 7.83
N LEU A 7 27.10 -7.84 7.83
CA LEU A 7 25.69 -7.51 8.06
C LEU A 7 24.78 -8.17 7.02
N PHE A 8 25.17 -8.15 5.75
CA PHE A 8 24.44 -8.83 4.68
C PHE A 8 24.39 -10.34 4.89
N GLN A 9 25.52 -10.98 5.24
CA GLN A 9 25.56 -12.42 5.48
C GLN A 9 24.72 -12.84 6.71
N ILE A 10 24.70 -12.03 7.78
CA ILE A 10 23.83 -12.28 8.95
C ILE A 10 22.35 -12.36 8.51
N VAL A 11 21.89 -11.38 7.72
CA VAL A 11 20.49 -11.36 7.23
C VAL A 11 20.19 -12.57 6.33
N GLN A 12 21.12 -12.95 5.45
CA GLN A 12 20.95 -14.12 4.58
C GLN A 12 20.84 -15.43 5.37
N VAL A 13 21.70 -15.64 6.36
CA VAL A 13 21.68 -16.86 7.18
C VAL A 13 20.41 -16.95 8.02
N ILE A 14 20.00 -15.85 8.65
CA ILE A 14 18.75 -15.79 9.41
C ILE A 14 17.53 -15.98 8.50
N GLY A 15 17.55 -15.44 7.28
CA GLY A 15 16.45 -15.57 6.34
C GLY A 15 16.31 -16.96 5.69
N ALA A 16 17.39 -17.74 5.61
CA ALA A 16 17.35 -19.09 5.08
C ALA A 16 16.83 -20.14 6.09
N SER A 17 16.61 -19.76 7.35
CA SER A 17 16.27 -20.67 8.45
C SER A 17 15.06 -20.14 9.24
N GLN A 18 14.30 -21.01 9.89
CA GLN A 18 13.23 -20.56 10.79
C GLN A 18 13.79 -19.86 12.05
N TRP A 19 14.91 -20.35 12.59
CA TRP A 19 15.61 -19.78 13.74
C TRP A 19 17.12 -20.02 13.59
N THR A 20 17.95 -19.09 14.09
CA THR A 20 19.42 -19.23 14.09
C THR A 20 20.03 -18.61 15.34
N THR A 21 20.87 -19.34 16.07
CA THR A 21 21.50 -18.85 17.31
C THR A 21 22.66 -17.87 17.03
N ALA A 22 22.97 -17.02 18.03
CA ALA A 22 24.13 -16.15 17.99
C ALA A 22 25.43 -16.95 17.82
N GLN A 23 25.54 -18.09 18.50
CA GLN A 23 26.66 -19.02 18.39
C GLN A 23 26.82 -19.56 16.96
N ALA A 24 25.75 -20.05 16.33
CA ALA A 24 25.81 -20.58 14.97
C ALA A 24 26.24 -19.50 13.95
N LEU A 25 25.75 -18.26 14.13
CA LEU A 25 26.19 -17.12 13.31
C LEU A 25 27.67 -16.78 13.56
N ALA A 26 28.10 -16.78 14.81
CA ALA A 26 29.47 -16.51 15.23
C ALA A 26 30.45 -17.53 14.62
N GLU A 27 30.14 -18.82 14.72
CA GLU A 27 30.92 -19.92 14.13
C GLU A 27 30.98 -19.80 12.60
N ARG A 28 29.83 -19.63 11.94
CA ARG A 28 29.75 -19.56 10.48
C ARG A 28 30.48 -18.35 9.89
N LEU A 29 30.43 -17.21 10.59
CA LEU A 29 31.04 -15.96 10.15
C LEU A 29 32.44 -15.73 10.73
N GLN A 30 32.94 -16.67 11.54
CA GLN A 30 34.23 -16.63 12.24
C GLN A 30 34.43 -15.33 13.03
N VAL A 31 33.42 -14.95 13.81
CA VAL A 31 33.44 -13.79 14.71
C VAL A 31 32.96 -14.18 16.11
N SER A 32 33.14 -13.30 17.09
CA SER A 32 32.60 -13.54 18.44
C SER A 32 31.09 -13.32 18.50
N GLU A 33 30.40 -14.01 19.42
CA GLU A 33 28.98 -13.77 19.69
C GLU A 33 28.69 -12.30 20.06
N ARG A 34 29.58 -11.65 20.83
CA ARG A 34 29.49 -10.21 21.13
C ARG A 34 29.41 -9.34 19.87
N THR A 35 30.09 -9.75 18.80
CA THR A 35 30.03 -9.05 17.51
C THR A 35 28.68 -9.29 16.83
N ILE A 36 28.16 -10.51 16.89
CA ILE A 36 26.82 -10.84 16.39
C ILE A 36 25.74 -10.04 17.11
N TYR A 37 25.74 -10.02 18.45
CA TYR A 37 24.79 -9.23 19.25
C TYR A 37 24.77 -7.76 18.79
N ARG A 38 25.94 -7.12 18.69
CA ARG A 38 26.05 -5.72 18.27
C ARG A 38 25.60 -5.48 16.82
N ASP A 39 25.85 -6.43 15.93
CA ASP A 39 25.47 -6.31 14.52
C ASP A 39 23.97 -6.58 14.30
N VAL A 40 23.37 -7.50 15.05
CA VAL A 40 21.91 -7.71 15.09
C VAL A 40 21.21 -6.48 15.66
N ASP A 41 21.71 -5.88 16.74
CA ASP A 41 21.17 -4.64 17.29
C ASP A 41 21.21 -3.50 16.25
N HIS A 42 22.32 -3.40 15.52
CA HIS A 42 22.44 -2.42 14.44
C HIS A 42 21.46 -2.68 13.29
N LEU A 43 21.26 -3.94 12.90
CA LEU A 43 20.28 -4.32 11.87
C LEU A 43 18.85 -3.98 12.31
N SER A 44 18.50 -4.28 13.56
CA SER A 44 17.19 -3.95 14.14
C SER A 44 16.97 -2.43 14.16
N ALA A 45 17.96 -1.66 14.63
CA ALA A 45 17.91 -0.19 14.61
C ALA A 45 17.82 0.39 13.18
N SER A 46 18.33 -0.34 12.18
CA SER A 46 18.24 0.02 10.76
C SER A 46 16.92 -0.42 10.10
N GLY A 47 15.99 -1.00 10.86
CA GLY A 47 14.66 -1.40 10.37
C GLY A 47 14.58 -2.80 9.77
N VAL A 48 15.60 -3.65 9.96
CA VAL A 48 15.50 -5.07 9.60
C VAL A 48 14.60 -5.77 10.62
N PRO A 49 13.51 -6.45 10.19
CA PRO A 49 12.50 -7.02 11.09
C PRO A 49 12.99 -8.35 11.68
N LEU A 50 13.94 -8.26 12.62
CA LEU A 50 14.46 -9.40 13.35
C LEU A 50 13.64 -9.65 14.61
N TYR A 51 13.32 -10.92 14.88
CA TYR A 51 12.77 -11.39 16.15
C TYR A 51 13.86 -12.12 16.92
N SER A 52 13.92 -11.92 18.24
CA SER A 52 14.79 -12.70 19.13
C SER A 52 13.94 -13.48 20.13
N GLN A 53 14.25 -14.77 20.30
CA GLN A 53 13.63 -15.60 21.31
C GLN A 53 14.72 -16.30 22.13
N ALA A 54 14.67 -16.15 23.45
CA ALA A 54 15.58 -16.82 24.36
C ALA A 54 15.55 -18.33 24.12
N GLY A 55 16.73 -18.94 23.97
CA GLY A 55 16.89 -20.37 23.68
C GLY A 55 16.71 -20.78 22.21
N LYS A 56 16.16 -19.92 21.33
CA LYS A 56 16.07 -20.21 19.88
C LYS A 56 16.98 -19.34 19.01
N GLY A 57 17.32 -18.13 19.49
CA GLY A 57 18.16 -17.18 18.75
C GLY A 57 17.32 -16.18 17.97
N TYR A 58 17.70 -15.96 16.71
CA TYR A 58 17.15 -14.93 15.83
C TYR A 58 16.38 -15.53 14.66
N ALA A 59 15.33 -14.85 14.25
CA ALA A 59 14.54 -15.13 13.05
C ALA A 59 14.22 -13.81 12.34
N LEU A 60 13.92 -13.86 11.04
CA LEU A 60 13.18 -12.77 10.41
C LEU A 60 11.70 -12.92 10.77
N LEU A 61 11.00 -11.79 10.92
CA LEU A 61 9.55 -11.81 11.14
C LEU A 61 8.88 -12.61 10.03
N GLU A 62 8.07 -13.61 10.41
CA GLU A 62 7.28 -14.40 9.46
C GLU A 62 6.49 -13.46 8.53
N GLY A 63 6.55 -13.74 7.22
CA GLY A 63 5.86 -12.96 6.19
C GLY A 63 6.62 -11.76 5.61
N TYR A 64 7.86 -11.47 6.03
CA TYR A 64 8.67 -10.39 5.42
C TYR A 64 9.47 -10.79 4.18
N GLN A 65 9.58 -12.09 3.91
CA GLN A 65 10.21 -12.63 2.70
C GLN A 65 9.14 -13.26 1.82
N LEU A 66 9.18 -12.95 0.52
CA LEU A 66 8.42 -13.71 -0.45
C LEU A 66 9.10 -15.07 -0.64
N PRO A 67 8.35 -16.19 -0.62
CA PRO A 67 8.91 -17.49 -0.99
C PRO A 67 9.44 -17.43 -2.42
N PRO A 68 10.31 -18.37 -2.85
CA PRO A 68 10.71 -18.47 -4.25
C PRO A 68 9.48 -18.53 -5.15
N LEU A 69 9.37 -17.57 -6.07
CA LEU A 69 8.28 -17.49 -7.04
C LEU A 69 8.80 -17.96 -8.40
N MET A 70 8.02 -18.82 -9.07
CA MET A 70 8.26 -19.20 -10.44
C MET A 70 7.32 -18.38 -11.32
N PHE A 71 7.87 -17.71 -12.34
CA PHE A 71 7.10 -16.93 -13.31
C PHE A 71 7.32 -17.51 -14.70
N SER A 72 6.24 -17.64 -15.48
CA SER A 72 6.33 -17.75 -16.93
C SER A 72 6.77 -16.42 -17.55
N VAL A 73 7.11 -16.44 -18.85
CA VAL A 73 7.43 -15.21 -19.60
C VAL A 73 6.22 -14.28 -19.63
N GLU A 74 5.02 -14.83 -19.85
CA GLU A 74 3.75 -14.11 -19.91
C GLU A 74 3.36 -13.52 -18.55
N GLU A 75 3.53 -14.28 -17.46
CA GLU A 75 3.27 -13.81 -16.10
C GLU A 75 4.21 -12.66 -15.73
N TRP A 76 5.49 -12.80 -16.08
CA TRP A 76 6.49 -11.75 -15.87
C TRP A 76 6.15 -10.48 -16.67
N GLN A 77 5.77 -10.62 -17.94
CA GLN A 77 5.33 -9.52 -18.78
C GLN A 77 4.08 -8.81 -18.25
N ALA A 78 3.10 -9.59 -17.78
CA ALA A 78 1.88 -9.06 -17.19
C ALA A 78 2.18 -8.27 -15.91
N LEU A 79 3.08 -8.78 -15.07
CA LEU A 79 3.50 -8.11 -13.83
C LEU A 79 4.22 -6.79 -14.11
N LEU A 80 5.17 -6.77 -15.06
CA LEU A 80 5.86 -5.55 -15.46
C LEU A 80 4.88 -4.50 -16.02
N THR A 81 3.91 -4.94 -16.82
CA THR A 81 2.86 -4.07 -17.35
C THR A 81 2.01 -3.48 -16.25
N GLY A 82 1.54 -4.31 -15.32
CA GLY A 82 0.72 -3.88 -14.17
C GLY A 82 1.45 -2.91 -13.26
N LEU A 83 2.73 -3.15 -12.96
CA LEU A 83 3.55 -2.24 -12.15
C LEU A 83 3.76 -0.90 -12.85
N SER A 84 4.09 -0.91 -14.14
CA SER A 84 4.28 0.30 -14.95
C SER A 84 2.99 1.14 -14.97
N MET A 85 1.84 0.49 -15.22
CA MET A 85 0.53 1.14 -15.14
C MET A 85 0.29 1.71 -13.75
N ALA A 86 0.40 0.91 -12.68
CA ALA A 86 0.11 1.35 -11.32
C ALA A 86 0.95 2.57 -10.89
N GLN A 87 2.23 2.64 -11.30
CA GLN A 87 3.10 3.79 -11.03
C GLN A 87 2.55 5.09 -11.64
N GLY A 88 1.87 5.04 -12.79
CA GLY A 88 1.27 6.20 -13.46
C GLY A 88 0.00 6.75 -12.77
N TRP A 89 -0.63 5.98 -11.88
CA TRP A 89 -1.90 6.33 -11.21
C TRP A 89 -1.80 6.38 -9.68
N ALA A 90 -0.64 6.06 -9.11
CA ALA A 90 -0.41 6.02 -7.67
C ALA A 90 -0.05 7.39 -7.08
N GLY A 91 -0.20 7.52 -5.76
CA GLY A 91 0.42 8.60 -4.98
C GLY A 91 1.94 8.56 -5.07
N GLN A 92 2.63 9.66 -4.78
CA GLN A 92 4.08 9.75 -4.95
C GLN A 92 4.81 8.67 -4.14
N ARG A 93 4.45 8.52 -2.86
CA ARG A 93 5.05 7.53 -1.96
C ARG A 93 4.77 6.11 -2.43
N GLN A 94 3.57 5.85 -2.94
CA GLN A 94 3.22 4.54 -3.46
C GLN A 94 3.91 4.24 -4.80
N ALA A 95 4.08 5.25 -5.67
CA ALA A 95 4.84 5.11 -6.91
C ALA A 95 6.33 4.81 -6.65
N GLU A 96 6.92 5.39 -5.60
CA GLU A 96 8.27 5.03 -5.13
C GLU A 96 8.32 3.58 -4.61
N ALA A 97 7.34 3.16 -3.81
CA ALA A 97 7.25 1.79 -3.33
C ALA A 97 7.10 0.78 -4.50
N LEU A 98 6.29 1.10 -5.51
CA LEU A 98 6.13 0.28 -6.71
C LEU A 98 7.42 0.18 -7.53
N ARG A 99 8.20 1.26 -7.62
CA ARG A 99 9.54 1.22 -8.25
C ARG A 99 10.50 0.31 -7.48
N ALA A 100 10.53 0.42 -6.17
CA ALA A 100 11.34 -0.47 -5.34
C ALA A 100 10.92 -1.95 -5.46
N VAL A 101 9.63 -2.24 -5.61
CA VAL A 101 9.14 -3.61 -5.89
C VAL A 101 9.64 -4.09 -7.25
N GLN A 102 9.53 -3.27 -8.29
CA GLN A 102 10.02 -3.61 -9.63
C GLN A 102 11.52 -3.93 -9.64
N GLU A 103 12.33 -3.12 -8.94
CA GLU A 103 13.78 -3.33 -8.80
C GLU A 103 14.08 -4.65 -8.07
N LYS A 104 13.40 -4.93 -6.96
CA LYS A 104 13.56 -6.18 -6.20
C LYS A 104 13.22 -7.41 -7.04
N LEU A 105 12.13 -7.34 -7.81
CA LEU A 105 11.74 -8.42 -8.71
C LEU A 105 12.75 -8.62 -9.85
N ALA A 106 13.23 -7.54 -10.45
CA ALA A 106 14.25 -7.62 -11.50
C ALA A 106 15.57 -8.26 -11.02
N MET A 107 15.90 -8.14 -9.73
CA MET A 107 17.05 -8.83 -9.13
C MET A 107 16.77 -10.31 -8.82
N ALA A 108 15.53 -10.67 -8.52
CA ALA A 108 15.16 -12.03 -8.16
C ALA A 108 14.96 -12.97 -9.37
N VAL A 109 14.67 -12.40 -10.54
CA VAL A 109 14.31 -13.16 -11.75
C VAL A 109 15.55 -13.47 -12.63
N PRO A 110 15.67 -14.70 -13.17
CA PRO A 110 16.73 -15.08 -14.11
C PRO A 110 16.90 -14.12 -15.30
N SER A 111 18.13 -13.97 -15.80
CA SER A 111 18.45 -13.08 -16.92
C SER A 111 17.69 -13.38 -18.22
N HIS A 112 17.39 -14.65 -18.50
CA HIS A 112 16.66 -15.04 -19.71
C HIS A 112 15.21 -14.53 -19.70
N LEU A 113 14.49 -14.62 -18.57
CA LEU A 113 13.14 -14.05 -18.44
C LEU A 113 13.14 -12.53 -18.59
N ARG A 114 14.18 -11.85 -18.08
CA ARG A 114 14.35 -10.41 -18.27
C ARG A 114 14.58 -10.01 -19.72
N ALA A 115 15.37 -10.80 -20.46
CA ALA A 115 15.68 -10.52 -21.86
C ALA A 115 14.49 -10.79 -22.81
N LEU A 116 13.60 -11.71 -22.44
CA LEU A 116 12.39 -12.04 -23.21
C LEU A 116 11.24 -11.06 -22.97
N ALA A 117 11.27 -10.30 -21.87
CA ALA A 117 10.27 -9.28 -21.60
C ALA A 117 10.44 -8.07 -22.53
N SER A 118 9.33 -7.62 -23.11
CA SER A 118 9.27 -6.38 -23.86
C SER A 118 9.31 -5.17 -22.91
N PRO A 119 10.00 -4.07 -23.27
CA PRO A 119 10.01 -2.86 -22.47
C PRO A 119 8.60 -2.25 -22.40
N VAL A 120 8.12 -1.96 -21.19
CA VAL A 120 6.81 -1.32 -20.96
C VAL A 120 6.98 -0.07 -20.12
N SER A 121 6.50 1.07 -20.65
CA SER A 121 6.52 2.35 -19.96
C SER A 121 5.14 3.00 -20.03
N ALA A 122 4.55 3.28 -18.86
CA ALA A 122 3.32 4.05 -18.71
C ALA A 122 3.64 5.32 -17.90
N PRO A 123 4.20 6.36 -18.54
CA PRO A 123 4.62 7.56 -17.82
C PRO A 123 3.42 8.29 -17.19
N ALA A 124 3.60 8.78 -15.97
CA ALA A 124 2.60 9.60 -15.31
C ALA A 124 2.44 10.95 -16.04
N LEU A 125 1.22 11.29 -16.46
CA LEU A 125 0.92 12.63 -16.96
C LEU A 125 1.08 13.69 -15.84
N PRO A 126 1.53 14.91 -16.15
CA PRO A 126 1.78 15.97 -15.14
C PRO A 126 0.57 16.24 -14.23
N GLU A 127 -0.64 16.27 -14.78
CA GLU A 127 -1.90 16.48 -14.06
C GLU A 127 -2.13 15.44 -12.94
N ARG A 128 -1.55 14.25 -13.08
CA ARG A 128 -1.69 13.14 -12.12
C ARG A 128 -0.73 13.25 -10.95
N ARG A 129 0.36 14.02 -11.08
CA ARG A 129 1.25 14.30 -9.94
C ARG A 129 0.52 15.08 -8.84
N MET A 130 -0.34 16.02 -9.23
CA MET A 130 -1.18 16.76 -8.28
C MET A 130 -2.18 15.84 -7.59
N LEU A 131 -2.77 14.89 -8.32
CA LEU A 131 -3.66 13.88 -7.76
C LEU A 131 -2.93 13.00 -6.74
N GLY A 132 -1.67 12.64 -7.02
CA GLY A 132 -0.84 11.85 -6.12
C GLY A 132 -0.64 12.47 -4.73
N ALA A 133 -0.56 13.81 -4.66
CA ALA A 133 -0.46 14.54 -3.39
C ALA A 133 -1.72 14.43 -2.52
N LEU A 134 -2.88 14.10 -3.11
CA LEU A 134 -4.13 13.85 -2.39
C LEU A 134 -4.29 12.37 -2.03
N LEU A 135 -3.84 11.45 -2.89
CA LEU A 135 -3.99 10.01 -2.68
C LEU A 135 -3.21 9.51 -1.46
N ASP A 136 -1.97 9.96 -1.27
CA ASP A 136 -1.13 9.51 -0.16
C ASP A 136 -1.75 9.84 1.22
N PRO A 137 -2.20 11.10 1.49
CA PRO A 137 -2.93 11.42 2.71
C PRO A 137 -4.25 10.67 2.87
N LEU A 138 -5.01 10.45 1.79
CA LEU A 138 -6.27 9.71 1.85
C LEU A 138 -6.05 8.24 2.22
N GLN A 139 -5.10 7.57 1.58
CA GLN A 139 -4.75 6.18 1.92
C GLN A 139 -4.28 6.05 3.37
N ARG A 140 -3.51 7.03 3.85
CA ARG A 140 -3.12 7.10 5.26
C ARG A 140 -4.33 7.28 6.16
N ALA A 141 -5.23 8.21 5.85
CA ALA A 141 -6.44 8.46 6.62
C ALA A 141 -7.36 7.23 6.69
N ILE A 142 -7.51 6.48 5.59
CA ILE A 142 -8.24 5.21 5.55
C ILE A 142 -7.59 4.20 6.51
N ARG A 143 -6.27 3.96 6.37
CA ARG A 143 -5.54 2.99 7.21
C ARG A 143 -5.58 3.34 8.70
N GLU A 144 -5.52 4.63 9.03
CA GLU A 144 -5.54 5.12 10.40
C GLU A 144 -6.96 5.36 10.95
N ARG A 145 -8.00 5.22 10.12
CA ARG A 145 -9.39 5.60 10.42
C ARG A 145 -9.53 7.06 10.86
N SER A 146 -8.72 7.94 10.29
CA SER A 146 -8.75 9.38 10.57
C SER A 146 -9.80 10.07 9.70
N LYS A 147 -10.57 10.99 10.28
CA LYS A 147 -11.52 11.81 9.52
C LYS A 147 -10.76 12.76 8.60
N VAL A 148 -11.39 13.14 7.50
CA VAL A 148 -10.84 14.15 6.59
C VAL A 148 -11.84 15.29 6.40
N ARG A 149 -11.34 16.52 6.40
CA ARG A 149 -12.09 17.68 5.95
C ARG A 149 -11.68 17.98 4.52
N VAL A 150 -12.67 18.06 3.64
CA VAL A 150 -12.47 18.40 2.22
C VAL A 150 -13.18 19.70 1.88
N HIS A 151 -12.53 20.52 1.07
CA HIS A 151 -13.20 21.55 0.28
C HIS A 151 -13.42 20.96 -1.11
N TYR A 152 -14.68 20.67 -1.40
CA TYR A 152 -15.08 19.92 -2.59
C TYR A 152 -15.81 20.82 -3.56
N ARG A 153 -15.46 20.72 -4.83
CA ARG A 153 -16.13 21.38 -5.94
C ARG A 153 -16.98 20.37 -6.69
N ASP A 154 -18.30 20.54 -6.70
CA ASP A 154 -19.18 19.59 -7.36
C ASP A 154 -19.25 19.78 -8.89
N VAL A 155 -20.17 19.05 -9.55
CA VAL A 155 -20.35 19.15 -11.02
C VAL A 155 -20.88 20.52 -11.43
N GLN A 156 -21.57 21.21 -10.54
CA GLN A 156 -22.19 22.52 -10.77
C GLN A 156 -21.26 23.66 -10.33
N GLU A 157 -19.97 23.36 -10.12
CA GLU A 157 -18.94 24.30 -9.65
C GLU A 157 -19.26 24.90 -8.26
N GLN A 158 -20.13 24.27 -7.47
CA GLN A 158 -20.42 24.73 -6.12
C GLN A 158 -19.40 24.19 -5.13
N PHE A 159 -18.91 25.09 -4.27
CA PHE A 159 -17.96 24.75 -3.23
C PHE A 159 -18.68 24.33 -1.95
N SER A 160 -18.28 23.20 -1.39
CA SER A 160 -18.78 22.74 -0.10
C SER A 160 -17.64 22.29 0.81
N LYS A 161 -17.77 22.56 2.10
CA LYS A 161 -16.87 22.04 3.13
C LYS A 161 -17.53 20.85 3.80
N ARG A 162 -16.85 19.70 3.82
CA ARG A 162 -17.42 18.45 4.35
C ARG A 162 -16.41 17.72 5.21
N VAL A 163 -16.90 17.14 6.30
CA VAL A 163 -16.17 16.13 7.08
C VAL A 163 -16.62 14.76 6.60
N ILE A 164 -15.66 13.93 6.23
CA ILE A 164 -15.86 12.61 5.63
C ILE A 164 -15.08 11.59 6.45
N TRP A 165 -15.68 10.42 6.65
CA TRP A 165 -14.99 9.22 7.12
C TRP A 165 -14.53 8.47 5.87
N PRO A 166 -13.25 8.56 5.49
CA PRO A 166 -12.77 7.92 4.28
C PRO A 166 -12.69 6.41 4.49
N LEU A 167 -13.41 5.64 3.67
CA LEU A 167 -13.55 4.18 3.82
C LEU A 167 -12.75 3.42 2.76
N GLY A 168 -12.74 3.90 1.52
CA GLY A 168 -12.09 3.22 0.41
C GLY A 168 -11.81 4.14 -0.77
N LEU A 169 -10.85 3.74 -1.60
CA LEU A 169 -10.51 4.41 -2.85
C LEU A 169 -10.74 3.44 -4.01
N TYR A 170 -11.53 3.86 -4.99
CA TYR A 170 -11.84 3.09 -6.18
C TYR A 170 -11.26 3.78 -7.41
N PHE A 171 -10.70 2.98 -8.31
CA PHE A 171 -10.13 3.44 -9.55
C PHE A 171 -10.96 2.96 -10.74
N TRP A 172 -11.49 3.90 -11.52
CA TRP A 172 -12.40 3.62 -12.64
C TRP A 172 -11.73 3.77 -14.01
N GLY A 173 -10.44 3.48 -14.11
CA GLY A 173 -9.66 3.59 -15.35
C GLY A 173 -9.28 5.01 -15.77
N HIS A 174 -10.00 6.05 -15.31
CA HIS A 174 -9.72 7.45 -15.65
C HIS A 174 -9.75 8.41 -14.45
N CYS A 175 -10.41 8.04 -13.35
CA CYS A 175 -10.44 8.86 -12.15
C CYS A 175 -10.45 8.02 -10.87
N TRP A 176 -9.93 8.61 -9.79
CA TRP A 176 -10.03 8.08 -8.44
C TRP A 176 -11.27 8.63 -7.74
N THR A 177 -12.02 7.75 -7.08
CA THR A 177 -13.16 8.11 -6.26
C THR A 177 -12.95 7.65 -4.83
N LEU A 178 -13.07 8.59 -3.89
CA LEU A 178 -13.15 8.31 -2.47
C LEU A 178 -14.59 7.94 -2.11
N VAL A 179 -14.76 6.75 -1.54
CA VAL A 179 -15.99 6.35 -0.86
C VAL A 179 -15.85 6.67 0.62
N GLY A 180 -16.87 7.29 1.19
CA GLY A 180 -16.88 7.59 2.61
C GLY A 180 -18.24 7.98 3.15
N TRP A 181 -18.35 7.93 4.48
CA TRP A 181 -19.52 8.44 5.19
C TRP A 181 -19.42 9.96 5.34
N CYS A 182 -20.42 10.69 4.86
CA CYS A 182 -20.44 12.15 4.96
C CYS A 182 -21.25 12.59 6.18
N GLU A 183 -20.62 13.21 7.18
CA GLU A 183 -21.30 13.63 8.42
C GLU A 183 -22.42 14.64 8.16
N LEU A 184 -22.22 15.54 7.19
CA LEU A 184 -23.21 16.57 6.83
C LEU A 184 -24.50 15.95 6.28
N ARG A 185 -24.40 14.84 5.54
CA ARG A 185 -25.55 14.20 4.87
C ARG A 185 -25.99 12.91 5.55
N LYS A 186 -25.24 12.43 6.54
CA LYS A 186 -25.46 11.17 7.27
C LYS A 186 -25.73 10.00 6.31
N ALA A 187 -24.89 9.89 5.29
CA ALA A 187 -25.01 8.86 4.25
C ALA A 187 -23.65 8.57 3.60
N PHE A 188 -23.54 7.38 2.98
CA PHE A 188 -22.43 7.05 2.11
C PHE A 188 -22.45 7.91 0.84
N ARG A 189 -21.29 8.44 0.47
CA ARG A 189 -21.13 9.23 -0.76
C ARG A 189 -19.79 8.97 -1.44
N HIS A 190 -19.81 9.28 -2.73
CA HIS A 190 -18.68 9.24 -3.63
C HIS A 190 -18.13 10.65 -3.86
N PHE A 191 -16.82 10.80 -3.77
CA PHE A 191 -16.13 12.05 -4.02
C PHE A 191 -15.02 11.79 -5.03
N ARG A 192 -15.09 12.43 -6.20
CA ARG A 192 -13.98 12.33 -7.14
C ARG A 192 -12.77 13.08 -6.57
N VAL A 193 -11.63 12.41 -6.50
CA VAL A 193 -10.44 12.96 -5.82
C VAL A 193 -9.88 14.16 -6.57
N ASP A 194 -10.00 14.17 -7.91
CA ASP A 194 -9.60 15.29 -8.77
C ASP A 194 -10.40 16.58 -8.55
N ARG A 195 -11.53 16.50 -7.85
CA ARG A 195 -12.39 17.65 -7.51
C ARG A 195 -12.22 18.14 -6.06
N ILE A 196 -11.32 17.53 -5.31
CA ILE A 196 -10.95 17.99 -3.98
C ILE A 196 -9.93 19.13 -4.15
N VAL A 197 -10.33 20.33 -3.72
CA VAL A 197 -9.50 21.54 -3.84
C VAL A 197 -8.55 21.64 -2.65
N ILE A 198 -9.05 21.34 -1.45
CA ILE A 198 -8.26 21.31 -0.22
C ILE A 198 -8.61 20.04 0.54
N LEU A 199 -7.58 19.32 0.98
CA LEU A 199 -7.68 18.14 1.82
C LEU A 199 -6.95 18.41 3.13
N GLN A 200 -7.63 18.19 4.25
CA GLN A 200 -7.05 18.27 5.58
C GLN A 200 -7.39 16.99 6.36
N THR A 201 -6.36 16.23 6.73
CA THR A 201 -6.52 15.11 7.68
C THR A 201 -6.74 15.67 9.08
N LEU A 202 -7.79 15.19 9.75
CA LEU A 202 -8.12 15.58 11.12
C LEU A 202 -7.44 14.62 12.11
N SER A 203 -7.21 15.10 13.33
CA SER A 203 -6.74 14.26 14.45
C SER A 203 -7.80 13.26 14.91
N ASP A 204 -9.07 13.60 14.71
CA ASP A 204 -10.20 12.78 15.14
C ASP A 204 -10.29 11.51 14.29
N ARG A 205 -10.45 10.37 14.96
CA ARG A 205 -10.74 9.10 14.32
C ARG A 205 -12.25 8.87 14.24
N TYR A 206 -12.70 8.21 13.18
CA TYR A 206 -14.08 7.75 13.11
C TYR A 206 -14.21 6.36 13.74
N PRO A 207 -15.34 6.07 14.40
CA PRO A 207 -15.56 4.78 15.04
C PRO A 207 -15.81 3.69 13.99
N HIS A 208 -15.45 2.46 14.31
CA HIS A 208 -15.79 1.30 13.48
C HIS A 208 -17.14 0.76 13.93
N LEU A 209 -18.21 1.27 13.31
CA LEU A 209 -19.60 0.94 13.64
C LEU A 209 -20.25 0.19 12.48
N PRO A 210 -21.07 -0.84 12.78
CA PRO A 210 -21.97 -1.43 11.77
C PRO A 210 -22.82 -0.35 11.09
N GLY A 211 -23.08 -0.53 9.80
CA GLY A 211 -23.79 0.43 8.95
C GLY A 211 -22.94 1.61 8.45
N HIS A 212 -21.66 1.70 8.84
CA HIS A 212 -20.75 2.78 8.46
C HIS A 212 -19.41 2.28 7.91
N THR A 213 -19.27 0.96 7.70
CA THR A 213 -18.05 0.36 7.17
C THR A 213 -18.05 0.30 5.64
N LEU A 214 -16.89 0.00 5.06
CA LEU A 214 -16.80 -0.25 3.62
C LEU A 214 -17.63 -1.46 3.20
N ALA A 215 -17.66 -2.53 4.01
CA ALA A 215 -18.45 -3.72 3.75
C ALA A 215 -19.95 -3.43 3.75
N ASP A 216 -20.43 -2.58 4.66
CA ASP A 216 -21.84 -2.15 4.67
C ASP A 216 -22.19 -1.35 3.41
N TYR A 217 -21.26 -0.52 2.94
CA TYR A 217 -21.41 0.21 1.69
C TYR A 217 -21.47 -0.73 0.48
N GLU A 218 -20.58 -1.72 0.40
CA GLU A 218 -20.53 -2.70 -0.69
C GLU A 218 -21.80 -3.54 -0.70
N ALA A 219 -22.24 -4.06 0.45
CA ALA A 219 -23.49 -4.80 0.57
C ALA A 219 -24.72 -3.96 0.13
N ALA A 220 -24.75 -2.68 0.49
CA ALA A 220 -25.81 -1.77 0.07
C ALA A 220 -25.79 -1.47 -1.44
N MET A 221 -24.62 -1.49 -2.08
CA MET A 221 -24.49 -1.33 -3.52
C MET A 221 -24.91 -2.58 -4.28
N ASP A 222 -24.49 -3.76 -3.82
CA ASP A 222 -24.84 -5.03 -4.45
C ASP A 222 -26.36 -5.25 -4.44
N ALA A 223 -27.02 -4.91 -3.33
CA ALA A 223 -28.48 -4.93 -3.21
C ALA A 223 -29.18 -3.99 -4.22
N ARG A 224 -28.60 -2.81 -4.49
CA ARG A 224 -29.13 -1.86 -5.50
C ARG A 224 -28.90 -2.32 -6.94
N CYS A 225 -27.83 -3.06 -7.21
CA CYS A 225 -27.55 -3.62 -8.53
C CYS A 225 -28.41 -4.86 -8.84
N THR A 226 -28.84 -5.60 -7.81
CA THR A 226 -29.71 -6.78 -7.97
C THR A 226 -31.20 -6.44 -8.06
N ASP A 227 -31.61 -5.23 -7.68
CA ASP A 227 -32.98 -4.75 -7.84
C ASP A 227 -33.04 -3.42 -8.63
N PRO A 228 -33.09 -3.46 -9.98
CA PRO A 228 -33.09 -2.26 -10.81
C PRO A 228 -34.36 -1.40 -10.69
N GLN A 229 -35.39 -1.81 -9.94
CA GLN A 229 -36.64 -1.05 -9.81
C GLN A 229 -36.62 0.03 -8.70
N SER A 230 -35.60 0.10 -7.84
CA SER A 230 -35.58 1.09 -6.74
C SER A 230 -34.98 2.47 -7.12
N THR A 231 -34.63 2.71 -8.38
CA THR A 231 -33.88 3.92 -8.80
C THR A 231 -34.77 5.04 -9.38
N VAL A 232 -36.11 4.88 -9.40
CA VAL A 232 -37.02 5.82 -10.11
C VAL A 232 -37.78 6.79 -9.20
N GLU A 233 -37.75 6.66 -7.87
CA GLU A 233 -38.65 7.44 -6.98
C GLU A 233 -38.03 8.59 -6.16
N GLU A 234 -36.91 9.19 -6.60
CA GLU A 234 -36.53 10.54 -6.12
C GLU A 234 -36.56 11.56 -7.26
N LYS A 235 -37.74 11.74 -7.86
CA LYS A 235 -38.14 13.02 -8.45
C LYS A 235 -38.86 13.85 -7.39
N THR A 236 -38.27 14.99 -7.08
CA THR A 236 -38.76 16.24 -6.46
C THR A 236 -40.23 16.27 -6.01
N PRO A 237 -40.52 16.92 -4.86
CA PRO A 237 -41.27 18.17 -4.98
C PRO A 237 -40.75 19.33 -4.11
N SER A 238 -40.85 20.50 -4.75
CA SER A 238 -40.94 21.90 -4.28
C SER A 238 -39.88 22.50 -3.36
#